data_AF-A0A7S1NNQ2-F1
#
_entry.id   AF-A0A7S1NNQ2-F1
#
_cell.length_a   1.000
_cell.length_b   1.000
_cell.length_c   1.000
_cell.angle_alpha   90.00
_cell.angle_beta   90.00
_cell.angle_gamma   90.00
#
_symmetry.space_group_name_H-M   'P 1'
#
loop_
_entity.id
_entity.type
_entity.pdbx_description
1 polymer ?
#
loop_
_entity_poly.entity_id
_entity_poly.type
_entity_poly.pdbx_seq_one_letter_code
_entity_poly.pdbx_strand_id
1 'polypeptide(L)'
;RAAAKVYVWWVELAGGRVRGTRRRSDPGPPTASDGDEDLWPLQFVDPRDPEHMAVLHPLLHRLPAAIDAYLHLHVFPLTMAHSGMQLSTSGQDLGGDLLFPLRLAFSGTPSDLLPRALGRCRYAPGDDARMVHVLTDPQVVAVEPTAGGWSVP
;
A
#
# COMPACT_ATOMS: atom_id res chain seq x y z
N ARG A 1 -6.77 -17.08 -5.09
CA ARG A 1 -6.30 -17.38 -3.71
C ARG A 1 -6.12 -16.12 -2.85
N ALA A 2 -5.59 -15.00 -3.38
CA ALA A 2 -5.53 -13.74 -2.62
C ALA A 2 -6.92 -13.14 -2.33
N ALA A 3 -7.79 -13.03 -3.34
CA ALA A 3 -9.14 -12.49 -3.18
C ALA A 3 -10.00 -13.22 -2.13
N ALA A 4 -9.91 -14.55 -2.06
CA ALA A 4 -10.62 -15.33 -1.03
C ALA A 4 -10.16 -14.98 0.39
N LYS A 5 -8.86 -14.70 0.59
CA LYS A 5 -8.34 -14.26 1.90
C LYS A 5 -8.82 -12.85 2.24
N VAL A 6 -8.84 -11.95 1.26
CA VAL A 6 -9.34 -10.58 1.44
C VAL A 6 -10.83 -10.59 1.79
N TYR A 7 -11.61 -11.43 1.11
CA TYR A 7 -13.03 -11.63 1.42
C TYR A 7 -13.26 -12.14 2.84
N VAL A 8 -12.54 -13.20 3.26
CA VAL A 8 -12.62 -13.70 4.64
C VAL A 8 -12.27 -12.59 5.63
N TRP A 9 -11.20 -11.84 5.37
CA TRP A 9 -10.79 -10.73 6.21
C TRP A 9 -11.86 -9.63 6.30
N TRP A 10 -12.52 -9.26 5.19
CA TRP A 10 -13.62 -8.28 5.21
C TRP A 10 -14.83 -8.78 5.98
N VAL A 11 -15.20 -10.05 5.82
CA VAL A 11 -16.30 -10.66 6.55
C VAL A 11 -16.02 -10.65 8.06
N GLU A 12 -14.81 -11.01 8.47
CA GLU A 12 -14.39 -10.95 9.88
C GLU A 12 -14.40 -9.52 10.43
N LEU A 13 -13.96 -8.53 9.63
CA LEU A 13 -13.91 -7.12 10.04
C LEU A 13 -15.32 -6.55 10.23
N ALA A 14 -16.28 -7.00 9.41
CA ALA A 14 -17.69 -6.65 9.54
C ALA A 14 -18.42 -7.45 10.64
N GLY A 15 -17.72 -8.32 11.38
CA GLY A 15 -18.28 -9.12 12.47
C GLY A 15 -18.95 -10.42 12.04
N GLY A 16 -18.90 -10.77 10.75
CA GLY A 16 -19.40 -12.04 10.24
C GLY A 16 -18.37 -13.17 10.30
N ARG A 17 -18.79 -14.37 9.88
CA ARG A 17 -17.94 -15.56 9.79
C ARG A 17 -18.15 -16.25 8.45
N VAL A 18 -17.08 -16.80 7.87
CA VAL A 18 -17.14 -17.63 6.66
C VAL A 18 -17.09 -19.11 7.05
N ARG A 19 -17.95 -19.93 6.45
CA ARG A 19 -17.97 -21.38 6.71
C ARG A 19 -16.61 -22.00 6.43
N GLY A 20 -16.11 -22.82 7.37
CA GLY A 20 -14.83 -23.52 7.24
C GLY A 20 -13.59 -22.68 7.56
N THR A 21 -13.72 -21.43 8.00
CA THR A 21 -12.60 -20.66 8.54
C THR A 21 -12.52 -20.83 10.05
N ARG A 22 -11.49 -21.54 10.54
CA ARG A 22 -11.26 -21.74 11.98
C ARG A 22 -10.63 -20.49 12.59
N ARG A 23 -11.24 -19.93 13.65
CA ARG A 23 -10.59 -18.90 14.46
C ARG A 23 -9.30 -19.47 15.05
N ARG A 24 -8.21 -18.70 14.94
CA ARG A 24 -6.88 -19.10 15.46
C ARG A 24 -6.87 -19.30 16.98
N SER A 25 -7.92 -18.92 17.69
CA SER A 25 -8.04 -18.90 19.15
C SER A 25 -9.08 -19.85 19.77
N ASP A 26 -9.66 -20.81 19.03
CA ASP A 26 -10.61 -21.79 19.61
C ASP A 26 -9.99 -23.19 19.82
N PRO A 27 -9.67 -23.57 21.09
CA PRO A 27 -9.19 -24.90 21.46
C PRO A 27 -10.32 -25.87 21.86
N GLY A 28 -11.58 -25.62 21.47
CA GLY A 28 -12.72 -26.50 21.75
C GLY A 28 -13.05 -27.46 20.59
N PRO A 29 -13.66 -28.64 20.87
CA PRO A 29 -14.28 -29.46 19.82
C PRO A 29 -15.37 -28.66 19.10
N PRO A 30 -15.65 -28.95 17.82
CA PRO A 30 -16.70 -28.25 17.07
C PRO A 30 -18.04 -28.46 17.76
N THR A 31 -18.58 -27.39 18.34
CA THR A 31 -19.95 -27.37 18.87
C THR A 31 -20.92 -27.26 17.70
N ALA A 32 -21.92 -28.14 17.65
CA ALA A 32 -22.93 -28.27 16.59
C ALA A 32 -23.93 -27.08 16.48
N SER A 33 -23.52 -25.88 16.88
CA SER A 33 -24.18 -24.62 16.58
C SER A 33 -23.33 -23.80 15.59
N ASP A 34 -22.85 -24.45 14.53
CA ASP A 34 -22.47 -23.77 13.29
C ASP A 34 -23.78 -23.16 12.76
N GLY A 35 -24.05 -21.93 13.22
CA GLY A 35 -25.31 -21.26 13.01
C GLY A 35 -25.59 -21.02 11.54
N ASP A 36 -26.85 -21.02 11.17
CA ASP A 36 -27.36 -20.62 9.84
C ASP A 36 -26.89 -19.20 9.40
N GLU A 37 -26.22 -18.46 10.29
CA GLU A 37 -25.65 -17.12 10.09
C GLU A 37 -24.26 -17.12 9.42
N ASP A 38 -23.60 -18.27 9.26
CA ASP A 38 -22.27 -18.32 8.63
C ASP A 38 -22.35 -18.14 7.10
N LEU A 39 -21.54 -17.21 6.57
CA LEU A 39 -21.48 -16.86 5.16
C LEU A 39 -20.75 -17.90 4.31
N TRP A 40 -21.14 -17.98 3.04
CA TRP A 40 -20.51 -18.85 2.07
C TRP A 40 -19.05 -18.42 1.77
N PRO A 41 -18.15 -19.39 1.57
CA PRO A 41 -16.84 -19.13 0.97
C PRO A 41 -16.97 -18.45 -0.40
N LEU A 42 -16.04 -17.54 -0.71
CA LEU A 42 -16.10 -16.72 -1.93
C LEU A 42 -16.33 -17.52 -3.22
N GLN A 43 -15.80 -18.74 -3.33
CA GLN A 43 -15.97 -19.58 -4.51
C GLN A 43 -17.42 -20.06 -4.74
N PHE A 44 -18.28 -19.98 -3.72
CA PHE A 44 -19.69 -20.36 -3.78
C PHE A 44 -20.63 -19.15 -3.79
N VAL A 45 -20.08 -17.94 -3.68
CA VAL A 45 -20.86 -16.70 -3.79
C VAL A 45 -21.16 -16.45 -5.26
N ASP A 46 -22.44 -16.46 -5.63
CA ASP A 46 -22.89 -16.02 -6.94
C ASP A 46 -23.37 -14.56 -6.86
N PRO A 47 -22.67 -13.59 -7.50
CA PRO A 47 -23.08 -12.19 -7.49
C PRO A 47 -24.35 -11.91 -8.31
N ARG A 48 -24.84 -12.86 -9.11
CA ARG A 48 -26.09 -12.74 -9.87
C ARG A 48 -27.30 -13.22 -9.06
N ASP A 49 -27.05 -13.90 -7.95
CA ASP A 49 -28.09 -14.38 -7.07
C ASP A 49 -28.52 -13.26 -6.10
N PRO A 50 -29.78 -12.77 -6.18
CA PRO A 50 -30.25 -11.71 -5.32
C PRO A 50 -30.29 -12.13 -3.84
N GLU A 51 -30.45 -13.41 -3.52
CA GLU A 51 -30.50 -13.88 -2.12
C GLU A 51 -29.12 -13.76 -1.47
N HIS A 52 -28.07 -14.21 -2.17
CA HIS A 52 -26.70 -14.03 -1.71
C HIS A 52 -26.34 -12.54 -1.55
N MET A 53 -26.72 -11.71 -2.51
CA MET A 53 -26.44 -10.27 -2.47
C MET A 53 -27.22 -9.53 -1.38
N ALA A 54 -28.44 -9.97 -1.06
CA ALA A 54 -29.24 -9.42 0.02
C ALA A 54 -28.57 -9.60 1.40
N VAL A 55 -27.80 -10.66 1.59
CA VAL A 55 -27.05 -10.90 2.84
C VAL A 55 -25.70 -10.17 2.82
N LEU A 56 -24.95 -10.25 1.72
CA LEU A 56 -23.58 -9.71 1.65
C LEU A 56 -23.54 -8.18 1.58
N HIS A 57 -24.48 -7.57 0.86
CA HIS A 57 -24.45 -6.14 0.63
C HIS A 57 -24.57 -5.33 1.93
N PRO A 58 -25.55 -5.57 2.83
CA PRO A 58 -25.64 -4.85 4.11
C PRO A 58 -24.37 -4.95 4.96
N LEU A 59 -23.70 -6.10 4.91
CA LEU A 59 -22.50 -6.40 5.71
C LEU A 59 -21.25 -5.69 5.17
N LEU A 60 -21.08 -5.63 3.85
CA LEU A 60 -19.85 -5.14 3.22
C LEU A 60 -19.94 -3.70 2.70
N HIS A 61 -21.12 -3.19 2.32
CA HIS A 61 -21.23 -1.92 1.59
C HIS A 61 -20.76 -0.68 2.37
N ARG A 62 -20.77 -0.72 3.70
CA ARG A 62 -20.29 0.35 4.59
C ARG A 62 -18.90 0.09 5.17
N LEU A 63 -18.29 -1.04 4.83
CA LEU A 63 -16.98 -1.40 5.35
C LEU A 63 -15.91 -0.54 4.68
N PRO A 64 -15.16 0.31 5.42
CA PRO A 64 -14.16 1.18 4.81
C PRO A 64 -13.12 0.43 3.98
N ALA A 65 -12.71 -0.77 4.42
CA ALA A 65 -11.76 -1.61 3.69
C ALA A 65 -12.30 -2.15 2.35
N ALA A 66 -13.61 -2.44 2.27
CA ALA A 66 -14.23 -2.89 1.03
C ALA A 66 -14.45 -1.70 0.08
N ILE A 67 -14.86 -0.55 0.61
CA ILE A 67 -14.99 0.71 -0.15
C ILE A 67 -13.64 1.11 -0.74
N ASP A 68 -12.58 1.13 0.07
CA ASP A 68 -11.24 1.48 -0.35
C ASP A 68 -10.75 0.60 -1.50
N ALA A 69 -10.93 -0.72 -1.37
CA ALA A 69 -10.57 -1.65 -2.43
C ALA A 69 -11.42 -1.45 -3.70
N TYR A 70 -12.72 -1.20 -3.57
CA TYR A 70 -13.60 -0.92 -4.71
C TYR A 70 -13.17 0.36 -5.44
N LEU A 71 -12.82 1.41 -4.69
CA LEU A 71 -12.33 2.65 -5.25
C LEU A 71 -11.03 2.43 -6.03
N HIS A 72 -10.04 1.75 -5.45
CA HIS A 72 -8.73 1.57 -6.07
C HIS A 72 -8.71 0.56 -7.22
N LEU A 73 -9.51 -0.52 -7.13
CA LEU A 73 -9.48 -1.60 -8.12
C LEU A 73 -10.45 -1.34 -9.30
N HIS A 74 -11.51 -0.57 -9.08
CA HIS A 74 -12.56 -0.36 -10.09
C HIS A 74 -12.80 1.10 -10.42
N VAL A 75 -13.11 1.94 -9.42
CA VAL A 75 -13.54 3.33 -9.71
C VAL A 75 -12.40 4.16 -10.25
N PHE A 76 -11.28 4.27 -9.53
CA PHE A 76 -10.16 5.12 -9.89
C PHE A 76 -9.54 4.76 -11.24
N PRO A 77 -9.28 3.48 -11.60
CA PRO A 77 -8.78 3.16 -12.93
C PRO A 77 -9.73 3.60 -14.05
N LEU A 78 -11.05 3.51 -13.84
CA LEU A 78 -12.04 3.93 -14.83
C LEU A 78 -12.18 5.44 -14.92
N THR A 79 -12.18 6.14 -13.78
CA THR A 79 -12.45 7.59 -13.74
C THR A 79 -11.19 8.44 -13.84
N MET A 80 -10.02 7.89 -13.57
CA MET A 80 -8.74 8.62 -13.56
C MET A 80 -7.84 8.28 -14.76
N ALA A 81 -8.28 7.39 -15.67
CA ALA A 81 -7.53 7.09 -16.91
C ALA A 81 -7.30 8.34 -17.78
N HIS A 82 -8.28 9.26 -17.80
CA HIS A 82 -8.17 10.56 -18.46
C HIS A 82 -8.68 11.63 -17.51
N SER A 83 -7.78 12.43 -16.94
CA SER A 83 -8.17 13.65 -16.25
C SER A 83 -8.05 14.84 -17.19
N GLY A 84 -9.13 15.61 -17.37
CA GLY A 84 -9.09 16.87 -18.12
C GLY A 84 -8.17 17.92 -17.49
N MET A 85 -7.78 17.71 -16.23
CA MET A 85 -6.81 18.52 -15.51
C MET A 85 -5.84 17.59 -14.78
N GLN A 86 -4.58 17.57 -15.20
CA GLN A 86 -3.52 16.91 -14.42
C GLN A 86 -3.08 17.87 -13.32
N LEU A 87 -3.22 17.43 -12.06
CA LEU A 87 -2.63 18.14 -10.94
C LEU A 87 -1.12 17.92 -10.99
N SER A 88 -0.36 18.99 -11.26
CA SER A 88 1.09 19.00 -11.10
C SER A 88 1.44 19.86 -9.89
N THR A 89 2.47 19.44 -9.16
CA THR A 89 2.99 20.16 -8.00
C THR A 89 4.50 20.00 -7.99
N SER A 90 5.23 21.04 -7.62
CA SER A 90 6.67 20.91 -7.42
C SER A 90 6.96 20.31 -6.04
N GLY A 91 8.19 19.80 -5.85
CA GLY A 91 8.64 19.39 -4.52
C GLY A 91 8.63 20.56 -3.51
N GLN A 92 8.80 21.80 -3.98
CA GLN A 92 8.70 23.00 -3.14
C GLN A 92 7.27 23.21 -2.63
N ASP A 93 6.27 23.02 -3.49
CA ASP A 93 4.86 23.16 -3.12
C ASP A 93 4.44 22.05 -2.16
N LEU A 94 4.92 20.82 -2.39
CA LEU A 94 4.63 19.66 -1.53
C LEU A 94 5.27 19.79 -0.14
N GLY A 95 6.49 20.31 -0.08
CA GLY A 95 7.18 20.60 1.18
C GLY A 95 6.80 21.94 1.80
N GLY A 96 6.01 22.75 1.10
CA GLY A 96 5.50 24.04 1.56
C GLY A 96 4.43 23.90 2.64
N ASP A 97 4.00 25.03 3.20
CA ASP A 97 2.99 25.06 4.28
C ASP A 97 1.55 24.90 3.75
N LEU A 98 1.36 24.83 2.43
CA LEU A 98 0.06 24.90 1.78
C LEU A 98 -0.78 23.62 1.92
N LEU A 99 -0.15 22.45 1.81
CA LEU A 99 -0.86 21.16 1.75
C LEU A 99 -0.94 20.44 3.09
N PHE A 100 0.13 20.50 3.90
CA PHE A 100 0.23 19.72 5.14
C PHE A 100 0.79 20.55 6.30
N PRO A 101 0.14 20.53 7.48
CA PRO A 101 0.63 21.28 8.63
C PRO A 101 1.95 20.71 9.19
N LEU A 102 2.08 19.38 9.21
CA LEU A 102 3.28 18.67 9.64
C LEU A 102 3.94 17.97 8.45
N ARG A 103 5.25 18.16 8.30
CA ARG A 103 6.06 17.54 7.24
C ARG A 103 7.33 16.96 7.84
N LEU A 104 7.68 15.77 7.39
CA LEU A 104 8.93 15.09 7.70
C LEU A 104 9.58 14.73 6.36
N ALA A 105 10.85 15.09 6.19
CA ALA A 105 11.58 14.82 4.97
C ALA A 105 12.92 14.15 5.28
N PHE A 106 13.31 13.24 4.39
CA PHE A 106 14.59 12.56 4.40
C PHE A 106 15.18 12.68 3.00
N SER A 107 16.44 13.09 2.90
CA SER A 107 17.17 13.11 1.63
C SER A 107 18.15 11.95 1.59
N GLY A 108 18.06 11.13 0.55
CA GLY A 108 19.08 10.12 0.24
C GLY A 108 20.19 10.67 -0.66
N THR A 109 20.07 11.92 -1.13
CA THR A 109 21.11 12.58 -1.92
C THR A 109 21.94 13.50 -1.03
N PRO A 110 23.26 13.61 -1.26
CA PRO A 110 24.13 14.50 -0.48
C PRO A 110 23.84 16.00 -0.74
N SER A 111 22.94 16.32 -1.68
CA SER A 111 22.56 17.70 -2.00
C SER A 111 21.65 18.33 -0.93
N ASP A 112 21.90 19.59 -0.60
CA ASP A 112 21.08 20.40 0.32
C ASP A 112 19.84 21.00 -0.37
N LEU A 113 19.23 20.24 -1.29
CA LEU A 113 18.07 20.69 -2.05
C LEU A 113 16.79 20.30 -1.30
N LEU A 114 16.39 21.15 -0.35
CA LEU A 114 15.12 21.01 0.36
C LEU A 114 14.12 22.11 -0.02
N PRO A 115 12.81 21.81 0.09
CA PRO A 115 11.77 22.83 0.15
C PRO A 115 12.09 23.91 1.18
N ARG A 116 11.98 25.19 0.80
CA ARG A 116 12.40 26.33 1.66
C ARG A 116 11.73 26.31 3.04
N ALA A 117 10.47 25.88 3.09
CA ALA A 117 9.69 25.79 4.31
C ALA A 117 10.21 24.72 5.31
N LEU A 118 10.99 23.74 4.83
CA LEU A 118 11.60 22.70 5.67
C LEU A 118 12.92 23.13 6.32
N GLY A 119 13.44 24.30 5.96
CA GLY A 119 14.67 24.84 6.50
C GLY A 119 15.92 24.19 5.89
N ARG A 120 16.88 23.81 6.73
CA ARG A 120 18.19 23.27 6.31
C ARG A 120 18.27 21.78 6.53
N CYS A 121 18.95 21.07 5.63
CA CYS A 121 19.25 19.66 5.83
C CYS A 121 20.18 19.49 7.03
N ARG A 122 19.88 18.49 7.87
CA ARG A 122 20.73 18.12 9.00
C ARG A 122 21.33 16.76 8.71
N TYR A 123 22.63 16.75 8.44
CA TYR A 123 23.39 15.53 8.21
C TYR A 123 23.75 14.89 9.54
N ALA A 124 23.67 13.56 9.62
CA ALA A 124 24.14 12.87 10.81
C ALA A 124 25.68 12.90 10.83
N PRO A 125 26.31 13.14 11.99
CA PRO A 125 27.76 13.15 12.09
C PRO A 125 28.37 11.82 11.62
N GLY A 126 29.30 11.89 10.67
CA GLY A 126 30.02 10.72 10.16
C GLY A 126 29.39 10.05 8.93
N ASP A 127 28.21 10.46 8.47
CA ASP A 127 27.57 9.87 7.28
C ASP A 127 28.43 10.08 6.03
N ASP A 128 28.94 11.29 5.80
CA ASP A 128 29.82 11.58 4.66
C ASP A 128 31.10 10.75 4.71
N ALA A 129 31.71 10.63 5.89
CA ALA A 129 32.92 9.84 6.08
C ALA A 129 32.66 8.35 5.83
N ARG A 130 31.51 7.84 6.27
CA ARG A 130 31.08 6.47 6.01
C ARG A 130 30.84 6.24 4.53
N MET A 131 30.19 7.19 3.85
CA MET A 131 29.94 7.11 2.41
C MET A 131 31.25 7.07 1.64
N VAL A 132 32.20 7.98 1.94
CA VAL A 132 33.54 7.97 1.33
C VAL A 132 34.27 6.67 1.63
N HIS A 133 34.31 6.23 2.90
CA HIS A 133 34.98 4.99 3.28
C HIS A 133 34.48 3.79 2.46
N VAL A 134 33.16 3.61 2.37
CA VAL A 134 32.53 2.54 1.58
C VAL A 134 32.83 2.69 0.09
N LEU A 135 32.73 3.89 -0.46
CA LEU A 135 33.00 4.14 -1.89
C LEU A 135 34.48 4.00 -2.26
N THR A 136 35.38 4.05 -1.28
CA THR A 136 36.83 3.85 -1.45
C THR A 136 37.32 2.46 -1.08
N ASP A 137 36.46 1.61 -0.52
CA ASP A 137 36.84 0.25 -0.11
C ASP A 137 36.96 -0.66 -1.34
N PRO A 138 38.16 -1.18 -1.68
CA PRO A 138 38.36 -2.08 -2.81
C PRO A 138 37.64 -3.44 -2.66
N GLN A 139 37.18 -3.78 -1.45
CA GLN A 139 36.36 -4.97 -1.21
C GLN A 139 34.89 -4.75 -1.60
N VAL A 140 34.45 -3.49 -1.72
CA VAL A 140 33.07 -3.12 -2.03
C VAL A 140 32.95 -2.55 -3.44
N VAL A 141 33.91 -1.71 -3.86
CA VAL A 141 33.90 -1.02 -5.15
C VAL A 141 35.04 -1.52 -6.02
N ALA A 142 34.72 -1.92 -7.24
CA ALA A 142 35.68 -2.28 -8.28
C ALA A 142 35.58 -1.29 -9.45
N VAL A 143 36.72 -1.00 -10.08
CA VAL A 143 36.80 -0.15 -11.26
C VAL A 143 37.24 -1.01 -12.44
N GLU A 144 36.39 -1.12 -13.46
CA GLU A 144 36.74 -1.76 -14.72
C GLU A 144 36.89 -0.71 -15.82
N PRO A 145 38.06 -0.63 -16.49
CA PRO A 145 38.23 0.26 -17.61
C PRO A 145 37.38 -0.23 -18.79
N THR A 146 36.55 0.66 -19.34
CA THR A 146 35.81 0.39 -20.57
C THR A 146 36.76 0.30 -21.78
N ALA A 147 36.45 -0.58 -22.74
CA ALA A 147 37.23 -0.72 -23.96
C ALA A 147 37.30 0.59 -24.76
N GLY A 148 38.43 0.83 -25.44
CA GLY A 148 38.62 2.00 -26.27
C GLY A 148 37.55 2.10 -27.37
N GLY A 149 36.97 3.29 -27.56
CA GLY A 149 35.92 3.54 -28.54
C GLY A 149 34.49 3.56 -27.97
N TRP A 150 34.30 3.40 -26.66
CA TRP A 150 33.01 3.62 -26.02
C TRP A 150 32.61 5.09 -26.16
N SER A 151 31.51 5.35 -26.87
CA SER A 151 30.87 6.67 -26.97
C SER A 151 29.43 6.55 -26.50
N VAL A 152 28.96 7.56 -25.77
CA VAL A 152 27.56 7.67 -25.38
C VAL A 152 26.80 8.13 -26.64
N PRO A 153 25.74 7.42 -27.07
CA PRO A 153 24.96 7.83 -28.24
C PRO A 153 24.27 9.19 -28.06
#